data_AF-A0A6B3NJV6-F1
#
_entry.id   AF-A0A6B3NJV6-F1
#
_cell.length_a   1.000
_cell.length_b   1.000
_cell.length_c   1.000
_cell.angle_alpha   90.00
_cell.angle_beta   90.00
_cell.angle_gamma   90.00
#
_symmetry.space_group_name_H-M   'P 1'
#
loop_
_entity.id
_entity.type
_entity.pdbx_description
1 polymer ?
#
loop_
_entity_poly.entity_id
_entity_poly.type
_entity_poly.pdbx_seq_one_letter_code
_entity_poly.pdbx_strand_id
1 'polypeptide(L)'
;MSSIDSKLQELHTIPGVEDLSQENAATCSGGALLRLFDWTGFGGQQDKYQFSGSRTGVVRRANIRGHFDNRAGSFYIAAPSNHKYRVRFFDNKGFTRPLGDYFVWGHQGKNLAFNDRDKASSFEIKRV
;
A
#
# COMPACT_ATOMS: atom_id res chain seq x y z
N MET A 1 -7.68 17.10 34.89
CA MET A 1 -7.19 16.34 33.73
C MET A 1 -7.42 17.20 32.50
N SER A 2 -6.35 17.45 31.76
CA SER A 2 -6.12 18.66 30.95
C SER A 2 -6.92 18.63 29.64
N SER A 3 -7.46 19.78 29.23
CA SER A 3 -8.14 20.03 27.95
C SER A 3 -7.36 19.53 26.71
N ILE A 4 -6.05 19.33 26.85
CA ILE A 4 -5.16 18.82 25.81
C ILE A 4 -5.43 17.33 25.51
N ASP A 5 -5.69 16.51 26.54
CA ASP A 5 -5.93 15.07 26.35
C ASP A 5 -7.23 14.82 25.58
N SER A 6 -8.27 15.62 25.82
CA SER A 6 -9.54 15.57 25.10
C SER A 6 -9.41 16.03 23.64
N LYS A 7 -8.60 17.07 23.37
CA LYS A 7 -8.35 17.55 22.00
C LYS A 7 -7.51 16.57 21.16
N LEU A 8 -6.60 15.84 21.79
CA LEU A 8 -5.84 14.77 21.13
C LEU A 8 -6.72 13.56 20.81
N GLN A 9 -7.67 13.22 21.67
CA GLN A 9 -8.69 12.20 21.37
C GLN A 9 -9.60 12.61 20.21
N GLU A 10 -9.96 13.89 20.09
CA GLU A 10 -10.73 14.42 18.95
C GLU A 10 -9.95 14.41 17.63
N LEU A 11 -8.63 14.55 17.66
CA LEU A 11 -7.79 14.44 16.45
C LEU A 11 -7.79 13.01 15.87
N HIS A 12 -7.87 11.99 16.72
CA HIS A 12 -7.92 10.59 16.30
C HIS A 12 -9.28 10.22 15.68
N THR A 13 -10.34 10.97 15.94
CA THR A 13 -11.68 10.75 15.37
C THR A 13 -11.90 11.48 14.05
N ILE A 14 -10.94 12.29 13.58
CA ILE A 14 -11.02 12.94 12.25
C ILE A 14 -10.63 11.90 11.17
N PRO A 15 -11.55 11.55 10.26
CA PRO A 15 -11.24 10.67 9.13
C PRO A 15 -10.07 11.25 8.33
N GLY A 16 -8.99 10.47 8.19
CA GLY A 16 -7.77 10.88 7.46
C GLY A 16 -6.57 11.23 8.34
N VAL A 17 -6.76 11.59 9.62
CA VAL A 17 -5.62 11.85 10.54
C VAL A 17 -4.92 10.54 10.92
N GLU A 18 -5.67 9.48 11.16
CA GLU A 18 -5.11 8.15 11.38
C GLU A 18 -4.32 7.65 10.16
N ASP A 19 -4.85 7.92 8.96
CA ASP A 19 -4.23 7.55 7.69
C ASP A 19 -2.89 8.25 7.47
N LEU A 20 -2.82 9.55 7.75
CA LEU A 20 -1.59 10.35 7.69
C LEU A 20 -0.60 9.89 8.77
N SER A 21 -1.09 9.55 9.97
CA SER A 21 -0.26 9.04 11.07
C SER A 21 0.41 7.72 10.69
N GLN A 22 -0.33 6.77 10.10
CA GLN A 22 0.21 5.50 9.65
C GLN A 22 1.25 5.65 8.52
N GLU A 23 1.00 6.54 7.56
CA GLU A 23 1.97 6.86 6.50
C GLU A 23 3.25 7.49 7.04
N ASN A 24 3.12 8.46 7.94
CA ASN A 24 4.24 9.10 8.59
C ASN A 24 5.04 8.10 9.43
N ALA A 25 4.35 7.22 10.17
CA ALA A 25 5.00 6.16 10.94
C ALA A 25 5.78 5.19 10.04
N ALA A 26 5.20 4.77 8.90
CA ALA A 26 5.88 3.91 7.93
C ALA A 26 7.11 4.61 7.32
N THR A 27 6.97 5.89 6.97
CA THR A 27 8.03 6.69 6.37
C THR A 27 9.18 6.92 7.36
N CYS A 28 8.88 7.38 8.57
CA CYS A 28 9.88 7.68 9.61
C CYS A 28 10.62 6.42 10.12
N SER A 29 9.95 5.26 10.14
CA SER A 29 10.58 3.99 10.51
C SER A 29 11.49 3.41 9.41
N GLY A 30 11.54 4.04 8.24
CA GLY A 30 12.25 3.53 7.06
C GLY A 30 11.54 2.34 6.39
N GLY A 31 10.30 2.07 6.77
CA GLY A 31 9.41 1.09 6.16
C GLY A 31 8.67 1.59 4.93
N ALA A 32 7.63 0.86 4.56
CA ALA A 32 6.72 1.24 3.49
C ALA A 32 5.28 0.87 3.85
N LEU A 33 4.33 1.69 3.43
CA LEU A 33 2.91 1.39 3.42
C LEU A 33 2.45 1.31 1.97
N LEU A 34 1.97 0.14 1.53
CA LEU A 34 1.28 0.02 0.24
C LEU A 34 -0.20 0.30 0.46
N ARG A 35 -0.72 1.27 -0.29
CA ARG A 35 -2.16 1.48 -0.47
C ARG A 35 -2.57 0.88 -1.80
N LEU A 36 -3.58 0.04 -1.78
CA LEU A 36 -4.27 -0.46 -2.97
C LEU A 36 -5.61 0.22 -3.09
N PHE A 37 -5.99 0.54 -4.32
CA PHE A 37 -7.25 1.18 -4.67
C PHE A 37 -8.00 0.33 -5.68
N ASP A 38 -9.33 0.32 -5.57
CA ASP A 38 -10.20 -0.44 -6.47
C ASP A 38 -10.11 0.11 -7.91
N TRP A 39 -10.08 1.44 -8.05
CA TRP A 39 -10.11 2.09 -9.36
C TRP A 39 -8.74 2.61 -9.79
N THR A 40 -8.58 2.78 -11.10
CA THR A 40 -7.51 3.60 -11.66
C THR A 40 -7.66 5.06 -11.19
N GLY A 41 -6.55 5.77 -11.02
CA GLY A 41 -6.57 7.16 -10.55
C GLY A 41 -6.65 7.31 -9.03
N PHE A 42 -6.30 6.27 -8.27
CA PHE A 42 -6.23 6.29 -6.81
C PHE A 42 -7.60 6.55 -6.13
N GLY A 43 -8.67 6.03 -6.73
CA GLY A 43 -10.05 6.21 -6.26
C GLY A 43 -10.73 4.90 -5.83
N GLY A 44 -11.93 5.03 -5.28
CA GLY A 44 -12.73 3.90 -4.79
C GLY A 44 -12.34 3.47 -3.38
N GLN A 45 -12.67 2.23 -3.02
CA GLN A 45 -12.26 1.66 -1.73
C GLN A 45 -10.74 1.49 -1.67
N GLN A 46 -10.20 1.42 -0.46
CA GLN A 46 -8.75 1.26 -0.23
C GLN A 46 -8.47 0.21 0.85
N ASP A 47 -7.36 -0.52 0.69
CA ASP A 47 -6.74 -1.30 1.75
C ASP A 47 -5.27 -0.92 1.88
N LYS A 48 -4.77 -1.09 3.10
CA LYS A 48 -3.44 -0.67 3.50
C LYS A 48 -2.64 -1.87 3.99
N TYR A 49 -1.40 -1.95 3.53
CA TYR A 49 -0.48 -3.01 3.89
C TYR A 49 0.82 -2.39 4.39
N GLN A 50 1.06 -2.50 5.69
CA GLN A 50 2.26 -1.97 6.32
C GLN A 50 3.38 -3.00 6.27
N PHE A 51 4.58 -2.54 5.95
CA PHE A 51 5.79 -3.35 5.92
C PHE A 51 6.88 -2.66 6.73
N SER A 52 7.41 -3.37 7.73
CA SER A 52 8.57 -2.91 8.47
C SER A 52 9.81 -2.97 7.57
N GLY A 53 10.60 -1.90 7.60
CA GLY A 53 11.68 -1.58 6.66
C GLY A 53 12.91 -2.48 6.72
N SER A 54 12.76 -3.78 6.47
CA SER A 54 13.91 -4.63 6.14
C SER A 54 14.51 -4.13 4.83
N ARG A 55 15.67 -3.47 4.94
CA ARG A 55 16.41 -2.77 3.87
C ARG A 55 16.79 -3.65 2.67
N THR A 56 16.49 -4.95 2.68
CA THR A 56 16.89 -5.91 1.64
C THR A 56 15.87 -7.04 1.36
N GLY A 57 14.77 -7.11 2.11
CA GLY A 57 13.80 -8.22 2.02
C GLY A 57 12.75 -8.05 0.92
N VAL A 58 12.38 -9.16 0.26
CA VAL A 58 11.11 -9.23 -0.50
C VAL A 58 10.00 -9.50 0.49
N VAL A 59 9.04 -8.60 0.59
CA VAL A 59 7.84 -8.82 1.38
C VAL A 59 6.75 -9.37 0.46
N ARG A 60 6.16 -10.50 0.86
CA ARG A 60 5.17 -11.21 0.08
C ARG A 60 3.83 -11.21 0.81
N ARG A 61 2.75 -10.95 0.09
CA ARG A 61 1.39 -11.04 0.64
C ARG A 61 0.52 -11.93 -0.23
N ALA A 62 0.28 -13.15 0.25
CA ALA A 62 -0.48 -14.20 -0.46
C ALA A 62 -1.99 -13.96 -0.52
N ASN A 63 -2.48 -12.88 0.11
CA ASN A 63 -3.88 -12.50 0.08
C ASN A 63 -3.99 -10.99 0.13
N ILE A 64 -4.39 -10.39 -0.98
CA ILE A 64 -5.01 -9.07 -0.98
C ILE A 64 -6.41 -9.29 -0.37
N ARG A 65 -6.50 -9.22 0.96
CA ARG A 65 -7.80 -9.29 1.66
C ARG A 65 -8.50 -7.95 1.47
N GLY A 66 -9.82 -7.97 1.32
CA GLY A 66 -10.65 -6.77 1.39
C GLY A 66 -11.46 -6.53 0.11
N HIS A 67 -12.22 -5.44 0.11
CA HIS A 67 -13.46 -5.22 -0.65
C HIS A 67 -13.34 -5.19 -2.19
N PHE A 68 -12.18 -5.51 -2.73
CA PHE A 68 -11.82 -5.32 -4.14
C PHE A 68 -12.34 -6.38 -5.12
N ASP A 69 -13.07 -7.43 -4.67
CA ASP A 69 -13.39 -8.60 -5.52
C ASP A 69 -12.16 -9.18 -6.27
N ASN A 70 -10.97 -8.98 -5.69
CA ASN A 70 -9.62 -9.24 -6.23
C ASN A 70 -9.22 -8.38 -7.46
N ARG A 71 -9.70 -7.13 -7.57
CA ARG A 71 -9.32 -6.17 -8.61
C ARG A 71 -8.68 -4.94 -7.96
N ALA A 72 -7.36 -4.82 -8.09
CA ALA A 72 -6.68 -3.58 -7.78
C ALA A 72 -6.52 -2.77 -9.07
N GLY A 73 -7.03 -1.54 -9.11
CA GLY A 73 -6.92 -0.63 -10.26
C GLY A 73 -5.73 0.33 -10.17
N SER A 74 -5.27 0.65 -8.96
CA SER A 74 -4.05 1.44 -8.76
C SER A 74 -3.42 1.18 -7.39
N PHE A 75 -2.16 1.60 -7.23
CA PHE A 75 -1.46 1.50 -5.96
C PHE A 75 -0.58 2.71 -5.68
N TYR A 76 -0.34 2.97 -4.39
CA TYR A 76 0.56 4.02 -3.89
C TYR A 76 1.46 3.49 -2.79
N ILE A 77 2.71 3.96 -2.73
CA ILE A 77 3.68 3.62 -1.70
C ILE A 77 3.98 4.84 -0.82
N ALA A 78 3.56 4.83 0.44
CA ALA A 78 4.01 5.79 1.44
C ALA A 78 5.31 5.26 2.09
N ALA A 79 6.44 5.88 1.74
CA ALA A 79 7.77 5.47 2.18
C ALA A 79 8.76 6.61 1.91
N PRO A 80 9.98 6.59 2.47
CA PRO A 80 10.97 7.64 2.20
C PRO A 80 11.18 7.88 0.70
N SER A 81 11.11 9.14 0.28
CA SER A 81 11.14 9.55 -1.13
C SER A 81 12.42 9.15 -1.87
N ASN A 82 13.52 8.97 -1.14
CA ASN A 82 14.81 8.52 -1.65
C ASN A 82 14.93 6.99 -1.79
N HIS A 83 13.89 6.22 -1.47
CA HIS A 83 13.86 4.78 -1.66
C HIS A 83 13.06 4.41 -2.91
N LYS A 84 13.60 3.50 -3.72
CA LYS A 84 12.90 2.93 -4.87
C LYS A 84 12.34 1.55 -4.50
N TYR A 85 11.15 1.24 -5.01
CA TYR A 85 10.46 -0.01 -4.74
C TYR A 85 10.05 -0.68 -6.05
N ARG A 86 10.24 -2.00 -6.10
CA ARG A 86 9.64 -2.89 -7.09
C ARG A 86 8.40 -3.52 -6.48
N VAL A 87 7.27 -3.39 -7.15
CA VAL A 87 5.98 -3.97 -6.76
C VAL A 87 5.52 -4.91 -7.86
N ARG A 88 5.31 -6.19 -7.52
CA ARG A 88 4.83 -7.21 -8.44
C ARG A 88 3.47 -7.71 -8.00
N PHE A 89 2.56 -7.89 -8.95
CA PHE A 89 1.24 -8.46 -8.71
C PHE A 89 1.13 -9.81 -9.40
N PHE A 90 0.35 -10.72 -8.82
CA PHE A 90 0.19 -12.10 -9.29
C PHE A 90 -1.28 -12.51 -9.26
N ASP A 91 -1.66 -13.38 -10.20
CA ASP A 91 -3.05 -13.82 -10.32
C ASP A 91 -3.49 -14.77 -9.19
N ASN A 92 -2.53 -15.40 -8.51
CA ASN A 92 -2.79 -16.41 -7.48
C ASN A 92 -1.96 -16.18 -6.22
N LYS A 93 -2.34 -16.90 -5.17
CA LYS A 93 -1.75 -16.80 -3.83
C LYS A 93 -0.35 -17.40 -3.72
N GLY A 94 0.06 -18.21 -4.71
CA GLY A 94 1.36 -18.86 -4.76
C GLY A 94 2.47 -18.00 -5.38
N PHE A 95 2.21 -16.72 -5.70
CA PHE A 95 3.16 -15.82 -6.36
C PHE A 95 3.64 -16.35 -7.71
N THR A 96 2.75 -17.03 -8.44
CA THR A 96 3.01 -17.47 -9.81
C THR A 96 2.10 -16.70 -10.78
N ARG A 97 2.41 -16.73 -12.08
CA ARG A 97 1.70 -15.96 -13.13
C ARG A 97 1.67 -14.45 -12.84
N PRO A 98 2.80 -13.75 -13.06
CA PRO A 98 2.89 -12.31 -12.80
C PRO A 98 1.95 -11.54 -13.72
N LEU A 99 1.18 -10.62 -13.15
CA LEU A 99 0.27 -9.71 -13.85
C LEU A 99 0.93 -8.37 -14.20
N GLY A 100 1.89 -7.94 -13.38
CA GLY A 100 2.59 -6.69 -13.60
C GLY A 100 3.80 -6.53 -12.69
N ASP A 101 4.77 -5.75 -13.14
CA ASP A 101 6.02 -5.48 -12.46
C ASP A 101 6.36 -4.00 -12.57
N TYR A 102 6.30 -3.30 -11.44
CA TYR A 102 6.29 -1.84 -11.40
C TYR A 102 7.42 -1.32 -10.52
N PHE A 103 8.05 -0.24 -10.97
CA PHE A 103 9.05 0.50 -10.19
C PHE A 103 8.53 1.89 -9.87
N VAL A 104 8.54 2.25 -8.58
CA VAL A 104 8.11 3.56 -8.07
C VAL A 104 9.05 4.06 -6.98
N TRP A 105 9.21 5.37 -6.85
CA TRP A 105 9.85 5.96 -5.68
C TRP A 105 8.89 6.03 -4.49
N GLY A 106 9.40 6.24 -3.29
CA GLY A 106 8.57 6.56 -2.13
C GLY A 106 7.71 7.79 -2.38
N HIS A 107 6.48 7.77 -1.86
CA HIS A 107 5.42 8.74 -2.12
C HIS A 107 4.98 8.82 -3.59
N GLN A 108 5.10 7.71 -4.33
CA GLN A 108 4.57 7.58 -5.69
C GLN A 108 3.66 6.37 -5.84
N GLY A 109 2.87 6.37 -6.91
CA GLY A 109 1.96 5.30 -7.26
C GLY A 109 1.82 5.11 -8.77
N LYS A 110 1.14 4.04 -9.17
CA LYS A 110 0.80 3.77 -10.57
C LYS A 110 -0.60 3.17 -10.70
N ASN A 111 -1.22 3.45 -11.84
CA ASN A 111 -2.35 2.69 -12.34
C ASN A 111 -1.88 1.31 -12.79
N LEU A 112 -2.68 0.31 -12.45
CA LEU A 112 -2.44 -1.08 -12.80
C LEU A 112 -3.09 -1.33 -14.16
N ALA A 113 -2.26 -1.60 -15.16
CA ALA A 113 -2.71 -1.89 -16.53
C ALA A 113 -2.94 -3.40 -16.69
N PHE A 114 -3.82 -3.97 -15.86
CA PHE A 114 -4.25 -5.36 -16.00
C PHE A 114 -5.37 -5.47 -17.03
N ASN A 115 -5.58 -6.64 -17.64
CA ASN A 115 -6.81 -6.86 -18.39
C ASN A 115 -7.99 -6.93 -17.41
N ASP A 116 -9.20 -6.57 -17.84
CA ASP A 116 -10.41 -6.58 -16.98
C ASP A 116 -10.75 -7.96 -16.35
N ARG A 117 -10.16 -9.02 -16.92
CA ARG A 117 -10.30 -10.41 -16.44
C ARG A 117 -9.24 -10.81 -15.43
N ASP A 118 -8.14 -10.07 -15.35
CA ASP A 118 -7.03 -10.36 -14.45
C ASP A 118 -7.37 -9.89 -13.05
N LYS A 119 -7.16 -10.78 -12.07
CA LYS A 119 -7.45 -10.52 -10.67
C LYS A 119 -6.17 -10.63 -9.87
N ALA A 120 -5.71 -9.52 -9.32
CA ALA A 120 -4.56 -9.54 -8.43
C ALA A 120 -4.95 -10.20 -7.10
N SER A 121 -4.45 -11.40 -6.86
CA SER A 121 -4.71 -12.15 -5.62
C SER A 121 -3.59 -11.98 -4.61
N SER A 122 -2.37 -11.73 -5.08
CA SER A 122 -1.20 -11.54 -4.24
C SER A 122 -0.25 -10.51 -4.82
N PHE A 123 0.63 -9.97 -3.98
CA PHE A 123 1.69 -9.08 -4.41
C PHE A 123 3.00 -9.36 -3.67
N GLU A 124 4.07 -8.85 -4.26
CA GLU A 124 5.37 -8.73 -3.64
C GLU A 124 5.86 -7.29 -3.73
N ILE A 125 6.49 -6.82 -2.67
CA ILE A 125 7.18 -5.53 -2.64
C ILE A 125 8.63 -5.74 -2.22
N LYS A 126 9.55 -5.09 -2.93
CA LYS A 126 10.98 -5.13 -2.62
C LYS A 126 11.55 -3.72 -2.76
N ARG A 127 12.34 -3.27 -1.79
CA ARG A 127 13.20 -2.10 -1.98
C ARG A 127 14.34 -2.45 -2.94
N VAL A 128 14.62 -1.57 -3.90
CA VAL A 128 15.67 -1.76 -4.93
C VAL A 128 16.70 -0.63 -4.90
#